data_AF-A0A9J6G0E8-F1
#
_entry.id   AF-A0A9J6G0E8-F1
#
_cell.length_a   1.000
_cell.length_b   1.000
_cell.length_c   1.000
_cell.angle_alpha   90.00
_cell.angle_beta   90.00
_cell.angle_gamma   90.00
#
_symmetry.space_group_name_H-M   'P 1'
#
loop_
_entity.id
_entity.type
_entity.pdbx_description
1 polymer ?
#
loop_
_entity_poly.entity_id
_entity_poly.type
_entity_poly.pdbx_seq_one_letter_code
_entity_poly.pdbx_strand_id
1 'polypeptide(L)'
;MNLTRMRRFGLERRLVKIKKEFEGIIVWDDQDLLNILFSRNPENLYTISCRWNYREEHCNGTALCTDGPVAVVHGSRKMVAWKREPAFVALHNAMQQVSTP
;
A
#
# COMPACT_ATOMS: atom_id res chain seq x y z
N MET A 1 -10.88 1.86 5.47
CA MET A 1 -11.72 0.64 5.42
C MET A 1 -13.15 0.97 5.84
N ASN A 2 -14.14 0.87 4.93
CA ASN A 2 -15.55 1.05 5.30
C ASN A 2 -16.13 -0.30 5.75
N LEU A 3 -16.11 -0.54 7.07
CA LEU A 3 -16.45 -1.85 7.64
C LEU A 3 -17.90 -2.26 7.36
N THR A 4 -18.83 -1.30 7.30
CA THR A 4 -20.24 -1.58 6.98
C THR A 4 -20.39 -2.13 5.56
N ARG A 5 -19.76 -1.49 4.57
CA ARG A 5 -19.77 -1.97 3.18
C ARG A 5 -19.04 -3.30 3.04
N MET A 6 -17.90 -3.48 3.73
CA MET A 6 -17.13 -4.73 3.70
C MET A 6 -17.91 -5.92 4.28
N ARG A 7 -18.63 -5.73 5.40
CA ARG A 7 -19.49 -6.78 5.97
C ARG A 7 -20.65 -7.14 5.04
N ARG A 8 -21.32 -6.14 4.45
CA ARG A 8 -22.38 -6.37 3.45
C ARG A 8 -21.88 -7.09 2.20
N PHE A 9 -20.67 -6.78 1.75
CA PHE A 9 -20.00 -7.46 0.64
C PHE A 9 -19.60 -8.91 0.97
N GLY A 10 -19.53 -9.26 2.27
CA GLY A 10 -19.06 -10.55 2.73
C GLY A 10 -17.55 -10.73 2.55
N LEU A 11 -16.79 -9.65 2.72
CA LEU A 11 -15.35 -9.59 2.42
C LEU A 11 -14.57 -10.75 3.06
N GLU A 12 -14.72 -10.96 4.36
CA GLU A 12 -13.99 -11.99 5.13
C GLU A 12 -14.16 -13.39 4.53
N ARG A 13 -15.41 -13.81 4.30
CA ARG A 13 -15.73 -15.13 3.72
C ARG A 13 -15.10 -15.31 2.33
N ARG A 14 -15.08 -14.25 1.51
CA ARG A 14 -14.48 -14.25 0.18
C ARG A 14 -12.95 -14.38 0.26
N LEU A 15 -12.33 -13.64 1.17
CA LEU A 15 -10.88 -13.71 1.40
C LEU A 15 -10.46 -15.08 1.90
N VAL A 16 -11.21 -15.71 2.82
CA VAL A 16 -10.94 -17.09 3.27
C VAL A 16 -10.97 -18.08 2.10
N LYS A 17 -11.94 -17.93 1.18
CA LYS A 17 -12.01 -18.77 -0.02
C LYS A 17 -10.81 -18.57 -0.95
N ILE A 18 -10.43 -17.32 -1.20
CA ILE A 18 -9.26 -17.00 -2.06
C ILE A 18 -7.97 -17.49 -1.41
N LYS A 19 -7.81 -17.33 -0.08
CA LYS A 19 -6.63 -17.82 0.64
C LYS A 19 -6.45 -19.33 0.49
N LYS A 20 -7.54 -20.09 0.54
CA LYS A 20 -7.53 -21.54 0.29
C LYS A 20 -7.26 -21.86 -1.18
N GLU A 21 -7.81 -21.09 -2.12
CA GLU A 21 -7.63 -21.27 -3.56
C GLU A 21 -6.15 -21.09 -3.99
N PHE A 22 -5.44 -20.14 -3.38
CA PHE A 22 -4.05 -19.80 -3.70
C PHE A 22 -3.06 -20.19 -2.58
N GLU A 23 -3.42 -21.19 -1.78
CA GLU A 23 -2.56 -21.69 -0.70
C GLU A 23 -1.19 -22.12 -1.24
N GLY A 24 -0.12 -21.67 -0.60
CA GLY A 24 1.26 -21.95 -1.01
C GLY A 24 1.79 -21.10 -2.18
N ILE A 25 0.97 -20.23 -2.77
CA ILE A 25 1.38 -19.35 -3.90
C ILE A 25 1.43 -17.88 -3.48
N ILE A 26 0.58 -17.47 -2.53
CA ILE A 26 0.55 -16.09 -2.03
C ILE A 26 1.82 -15.77 -1.25
N VAL A 27 2.48 -14.66 -1.62
CA VAL A 27 3.71 -14.18 -0.97
C VAL A 27 3.41 -13.03 -0.01
N TRP A 28 2.48 -12.15 -0.37
CA TRP A 28 2.12 -10.94 0.39
C TRP A 28 0.66 -11.02 0.85
N ASP A 29 0.40 -11.80 1.90
CA ASP A 29 -0.92 -12.20 2.44
C ASP A 29 -2.05 -11.20 2.16
N ASP A 30 -2.13 -10.09 2.91
CA ASP A 30 -3.23 -9.13 2.80
C ASP A 30 -3.30 -8.43 1.43
N GLN A 31 -2.16 -7.96 0.91
CA GLN A 31 -2.07 -7.25 -0.36
C GLN A 31 -2.49 -8.14 -1.54
N ASP A 32 -1.97 -9.35 -1.64
CA ASP A 32 -2.27 -10.29 -2.72
C ASP A 32 -3.73 -10.76 -2.66
N LEU A 33 -4.24 -11.08 -1.47
CA LEU A 33 -5.63 -11.49 -1.30
C LEU A 33 -6.61 -10.40 -1.76
N LEU A 34 -6.34 -9.14 -1.40
CA LEU A 34 -7.17 -8.01 -1.84
C LEU A 34 -7.01 -7.75 -3.35
N ASN A 35 -5.79 -7.84 -3.89
CA ASN A 35 -5.53 -7.67 -5.32
C ASN A 35 -6.30 -8.73 -6.15
N ILE A 36 -6.22 -10.00 -5.76
CA ILE A 36 -6.95 -11.08 -6.43
C ILE A 36 -8.46 -10.84 -6.34
N LEU A 37 -8.97 -10.52 -5.15
CA LEU A 37 -10.40 -10.28 -4.96
C LEU A 37 -10.92 -9.12 -5.81
N PHE A 38 -10.23 -7.97 -5.79
CA PHE A 38 -10.70 -6.78 -6.50
C PHE A 38 -10.36 -6.78 -7.99
N SER A 39 -9.44 -7.61 -8.48
CA SER A 39 -9.32 -7.88 -9.92
C SER A 39 -10.59 -8.52 -10.49
N ARG A 40 -11.32 -9.31 -9.67
CA ARG A 40 -12.60 -9.95 -10.01
C ARG A 40 -13.81 -9.05 -9.70
N ASN A 41 -13.61 -7.98 -8.93
CA ASN A 41 -14.65 -7.09 -8.42
C ASN A 41 -14.19 -5.61 -8.39
N PRO A 42 -13.75 -5.03 -9.52
CA PRO A 42 -13.13 -3.71 -9.56
C PRO A 42 -14.07 -2.59 -9.07
N GLU A 43 -15.38 -2.73 -9.26
CA GLU A 43 -16.42 -1.80 -8.81
C GLU A 43 -16.52 -1.67 -7.28
N ASN A 44 -15.97 -2.63 -6.55
CA ASN A 44 -15.98 -2.64 -5.08
C ASN A 44 -14.71 -2.03 -4.47
N LEU A 45 -13.77 -1.59 -5.30
CA LEU A 45 -12.53 -0.93 -4.88
C LEU A 45 -12.62 0.58 -5.14
N TYR A 46 -12.36 1.37 -4.12
CA TYR A 46 -12.11 2.80 -4.29
C TYR A 46 -10.60 3.02 -4.37
N THR A 47 -10.10 3.40 -5.54
CA THR A 47 -8.68 3.72 -5.74
C THR A 47 -8.40 5.12 -5.24
N ILE A 48 -7.43 5.22 -4.33
CA ILE A 48 -6.92 6.51 -3.85
C ILE A 48 -5.77 6.97 -4.73
N SER A 49 -5.60 8.29 -4.85
CA SER A 49 -4.47 8.87 -5.55
C SER A 49 -3.13 8.35 -5.01
N CYS A 50 -2.15 8.19 -5.89
CA CYS A 50 -0.81 7.74 -5.56
C CYS A 50 -0.10 8.63 -4.51
N ARG A 51 -0.52 9.89 -4.35
CA ARG A 51 0.03 10.82 -3.36
C ARG A 51 -0.11 10.35 -1.90
N TRP A 52 -1.07 9.44 -1.64
CA TRP A 52 -1.35 8.87 -0.32
C TRP A 52 -0.57 7.57 -0.04
N ASN A 53 0.19 7.07 -1.02
CA ASN A 53 1.03 5.89 -0.88
C ASN A 53 2.25 6.03 -1.81
N TYR A 54 3.01 7.11 -1.64
CA TYR A 54 4.16 7.40 -2.49
C TYR A 54 5.35 6.50 -2.13
N ARG A 55 5.87 5.76 -3.11
CA ARG A 55 6.93 4.77 -2.93
C ARG A 55 8.14 5.10 -3.80
N GLU A 56 9.27 4.46 -3.49
CA GLU A 56 10.53 4.62 -4.24
C GLU A 56 10.34 4.37 -5.75
N GLU A 57 9.45 3.45 -6.15
CA GLU A 57 9.23 3.14 -7.56
C GLU A 57 8.58 4.29 -8.33
N HIS A 58 7.92 5.23 -7.64
CA HIS A 58 7.27 6.37 -8.29
C HIS A 58 8.24 7.49 -8.70
N CYS A 59 9.47 7.47 -8.18
CA CYS A 59 10.50 8.47 -8.49
C CYS A 59 11.74 7.91 -9.21
N ASN A 60 11.85 6.58 -9.36
CA ASN A 60 13.02 6.00 -10.02
C ASN A 60 12.93 6.10 -11.54
N GLY A 61 13.74 6.96 -12.15
CA GLY A 61 13.80 7.20 -13.60
C GLY A 61 12.71 8.16 -14.10
N THR A 62 11.46 7.69 -14.19
CA THR A 62 10.32 8.51 -14.65
C THR A 62 9.36 8.74 -13.49
N ALA A 63 8.84 9.97 -13.35
CA ALA A 63 7.82 10.28 -12.35
C ALA A 63 6.49 9.60 -12.70
N LEU A 64 6.15 8.52 -12.01
CA LEU A 64 4.92 7.75 -12.24
C LEU A 64 3.71 8.28 -11.46
N CYS A 65 3.94 9.11 -10.43
CA CYS A 65 2.89 9.68 -9.61
C CYS A 65 2.87 11.21 -9.78
N THR A 66 1.82 11.72 -10.42
CA THR A 66 1.69 13.15 -10.80
C THR A 66 0.45 13.82 -10.22
N ASP A 67 -0.31 13.14 -9.36
CA ASP A 67 -1.58 13.60 -8.77
C ASP A 67 -1.44 14.72 -7.70
N GLY A 68 -0.42 15.57 -7.84
CA GLY A 68 -0.10 16.65 -6.92
C GLY A 68 0.92 16.28 -5.83
N PRO A 69 1.09 17.15 -4.82
CA PRO A 69 2.16 16.99 -3.85
C PRO A 69 1.96 15.75 -2.99
N VAL A 70 3.06 15.02 -2.77
CA VAL A 70 3.10 13.83 -1.94
C VAL A 70 2.58 14.15 -0.54
N ALA A 71 1.60 13.38 -0.07
CA ALA A 71 0.99 13.54 1.24
C ALA A 71 1.52 12.51 2.25
N VAL A 72 1.74 11.27 1.79
CA VAL A 72 2.28 10.18 2.59
C VAL A 72 3.35 9.43 1.81
N VAL A 73 4.51 9.29 2.43
CA VAL A 73 5.65 8.53 1.91
C VAL A 73 5.69 7.17 2.59
N HIS A 74 5.74 6.10 1.79
CA HIS A 74 5.75 4.73 2.25
C HIS A 74 7.15 4.12 2.11
N GLY A 75 7.88 4.08 3.22
CA GLY A 75 9.20 3.46 3.37
C GLY A 75 9.18 1.92 3.37
N SER A 76 8.51 1.28 2.39
CA SER A 76 8.44 -0.16 2.22
C SER A 76 9.82 -0.85 2.02
N ARG A 77 9.86 -2.19 2.09
CA ARG A 77 11.06 -3.01 1.85
C ARG A 77 12.30 -2.63 2.66
N LYS A 78 12.11 -2.14 3.89
CA LYS A 78 13.19 -1.71 4.79
C LYS A 78 14.08 -0.60 4.18
N MET A 79 13.58 0.18 3.22
CA MET A 79 14.42 1.13 2.47
C MET A 79 15.13 2.14 3.37
N VAL A 80 14.47 2.58 4.44
CA VAL A 80 15.02 3.54 5.42
C VAL A 80 16.12 2.86 6.24
N ALA A 81 15.83 1.68 6.80
CA ALA A 81 16.78 0.91 7.60
C ALA A 81 18.04 0.52 6.82
N TRP A 82 17.89 0.23 5.53
CA TRP A 82 18.98 -0.11 4.62
C TRP A 82 19.58 1.09 3.89
N LYS A 83 19.11 2.30 4.17
CA LYS A 83 19.57 3.56 3.58
C LYS A 83 19.64 3.53 2.04
N ARG A 84 18.66 2.87 1.41
CA ARG A 84 18.65 2.64 -0.06
C ARG A 84 18.22 3.88 -0.85
N GLU A 85 17.34 4.70 -0.29
CA GLU A 85 16.82 5.89 -0.94
C GLU A 85 17.08 7.13 -0.05
N PRO A 86 18.09 7.97 -0.39
CA PRO A 86 18.49 9.11 0.44
C PRO A 86 17.35 10.07 0.78
N ALA A 87 16.44 10.33 -0.16
CA ALA A 87 15.32 11.24 0.08
C ALA A 87 14.37 10.73 1.17
N PHE A 88 14.08 9.42 1.16
CA PHE A 88 13.21 8.80 2.16
C PHE A 88 13.89 8.72 3.53
N VAL A 89 15.20 8.49 3.58
CA VAL A 89 15.98 8.52 4.82
C VAL A 89 16.00 9.92 5.41
N ALA A 90 16.24 10.95 4.60
CA ALA A 90 16.23 12.34 5.04
C ALA A 90 14.87 12.73 5.62
N LEU A 91 13.78 12.36 4.94
CA LEU A 91 12.43 12.60 5.42
C LEU A 91 12.15 11.88 6.74
N HIS A 92 12.53 10.61 6.86
CA HIS A 92 12.39 9.87 8.12
C HIS A 92 13.12 10.57 9.27
N ASN A 93 14.38 10.97 9.07
CA ASN A 93 15.17 11.65 10.08
C ASN A 93 14.56 12.99 10.50
N ALA A 94 14.06 13.77 9.54
CA ALA A 94 13.38 15.03 9.83
C ALA A 94 12.10 14.80 10.65
N MET A 95 11.30 13.80 10.31
CA MET A 95 10.10 13.45 11.07
C MET A 95 10.41 12.96 12.49
N GLN A 96 11.52 12.27 12.70
CA GLN A 96 11.97 11.86 14.05
C GLN A 96 12.32 13.07 14.94
N GLN A 97 12.87 14.14 14.36
CA GLN A 97 13.19 15.37 15.10
C GLN A 97 11.95 16.16 15.53
N VAL A 98 10.85 16.04 14.78
CA VAL A 98 9.56 16.70 15.11
C VAL A 98 8.76 15.90 16.13
N SER A 99 9.14 14.64 16.39
CA SER A 99 8.40 13.72 17.28
C SER A 99 8.69 13.92 18.78
N THR A 100 9.51 14.90 19.16
CA THR A 100 9.74 15.29 20.55
C THR A 100 8.92 16.54 20.88
N PRO A 101 8.01 16.49 21.88
CA PRO A 101 7.57 17.68 22.60
C PRO A 101 8.75 18.39 23.27
#